data_AF-A0A399NXS0-F1
#
_entry.id   AF-A0A399NXS0-F1
#
_cell.length_a   1.000
_cell.length_b   1.000
_cell.length_c   1.000
_cell.angle_alpha   90.00
_cell.angle_beta   90.00
_cell.angle_gamma   90.00
#
_symmetry.space_group_name_H-M   'P 1'
#
loop_
_entity.id
_entity.type
_entity.pdbx_description
1 polymer ?
#
loop_
_entity_poly.entity_id
_entity_poly.type
_entity_poly.pdbx_seq_one_letter_code
_entity_poly.pdbx_strand_id
1 'polypeptide(L)'
;RRLGRQAGIPVESASDRRRSGTRVGASAVVVLAVALVAGVAATAAAPPGGSRTGLRSTVEQPFDPREQVSPLSSFRTYWKAPAVDDTLLTVLGLPAGGRVRLAALDTYDGVVYGTGGARGSADASRTGQASGTFARVPYRLDQQGVPGDHVTLDVVVDAYRGVWLPGAGRLERIAFAGDDGGRLADSFYYDDATATGAVIGGLAAGDAYEIEAVVASTPPLEALADERPGDAVAPRPTGVPDAV
;
A
#
# COMPACT_ATOMS: atom_id res chain seq x y z
N ARG A 1 -50.94 82.88 8.94
CA ARG A 1 -50.31 84.21 8.79
C ARG A 1 -48.91 84.15 9.45
N ARG A 2 -47.85 84.25 8.63
CA ARG A 2 -46.45 84.66 8.92
C ARG A 2 -45.82 84.51 10.33
N LEU A 3 -44.66 83.81 10.31
CA LEU A 3 -43.31 84.21 10.77
C LEU A 3 -42.92 84.27 12.27
N GLY A 4 -41.70 83.78 12.54
CA GLY A 4 -40.83 84.18 13.67
C GLY A 4 -40.09 82.99 14.31
N ARG A 5 -39.02 82.41 13.75
CA ARG A 5 -37.60 82.86 13.70
C ARG A 5 -36.84 82.63 15.03
N GLN A 6 -35.80 81.77 14.94
CA GLN A 6 -34.55 81.70 15.74
C GLN A 6 -34.66 81.40 17.25
N ALA A 7 -33.70 80.78 17.94
CA ALA A 7 -32.46 80.06 17.65
C ALA A 7 -31.99 79.48 19.00
N GLY A 8 -31.23 78.38 18.99
CA GLY A 8 -30.57 77.90 20.21
C GLY A 8 -30.14 76.45 20.10
N ILE A 9 -29.07 76.20 19.35
CA ILE A 9 -28.34 74.93 19.41
C ILE A 9 -27.73 74.82 20.82
N PRO A 10 -27.99 73.77 21.61
CA PRO A 10 -27.18 73.50 22.78
C PRO A 10 -25.80 73.09 22.28
N VAL A 11 -24.84 73.99 22.51
CA VAL A 11 -23.42 73.73 22.30
C VAL A 11 -23.00 72.67 23.32
N GLU A 12 -22.87 71.42 22.86
CA GLU A 12 -22.28 70.36 23.66
C GLU A 12 -20.81 70.71 23.93
N SER A 13 -20.53 71.07 25.18
CA SER A 13 -19.21 71.50 25.64
C SER A 13 -18.14 70.43 25.39
N ALA A 14 -16.99 70.85 24.88
CA ALA A 14 -15.81 70.03 24.55
C ALA A 14 -15.17 69.30 25.75
N SER A 15 -15.73 69.42 26.95
CA SER A 15 -15.23 68.88 28.21
C SER A 15 -15.60 67.41 28.48
N ASP A 16 -16.61 66.82 27.82
CA ASP A 16 -17.00 65.41 28.05
C ASP A 16 -16.28 64.40 27.14
N ARG A 17 -15.79 64.82 25.96
CA ARG A 17 -15.06 63.91 25.05
C ARG A 17 -13.66 63.53 25.55
N ARG A 18 -13.01 64.36 26.36
CA ARG A 18 -11.62 64.11 26.83
C ARG A 18 -11.50 63.09 27.96
N ARG A 19 -12.58 62.83 28.73
CA ARG A 19 -12.55 61.79 29.79
C ARG A 19 -12.91 60.40 29.31
N SER A 20 -13.61 60.29 28.18
CA SER A 20 -13.93 59.01 27.55
C SER A 20 -12.74 58.45 26.72
N GLY A 21 -12.02 59.31 26.00
CA GLY A 21 -10.89 58.88 25.15
C GLY A 21 -9.68 58.30 25.93
N THR A 22 -9.36 58.82 27.11
CA THR A 22 -8.24 58.31 27.92
C THR A 22 -8.56 57.02 28.65
N ARG A 23 -9.83 56.81 29.05
CA ARG A 23 -10.28 55.55 29.66
C ARG A 23 -10.39 54.41 28.65
N VAL A 24 -10.86 54.71 27.43
CA VAL A 24 -10.93 53.71 26.35
C VAL A 24 -9.52 53.29 25.90
N GLY A 25 -8.59 54.24 25.71
CA GLY A 25 -7.20 53.92 25.37
C GLY A 25 -6.45 53.13 26.45
N ALA A 26 -6.59 53.51 27.73
CA ALA A 26 -5.97 52.77 28.83
C ALA A 26 -6.58 51.37 29.00
N SER A 27 -7.90 51.22 28.84
CA SER A 27 -8.56 49.90 28.91
C SER A 27 -8.13 48.99 27.77
N ALA A 28 -7.95 49.51 26.55
CA ALA A 28 -7.48 48.74 25.41
C ALA A 28 -6.04 48.23 25.63
N VAL A 29 -5.15 49.07 26.18
CA VAL A 29 -3.77 48.68 26.50
C VAL A 29 -3.72 47.61 27.61
N VAL A 30 -4.55 47.74 28.65
CA VAL A 30 -4.63 46.74 29.73
C VAL A 30 -5.19 45.42 29.21
N VAL A 31 -6.24 45.44 28.40
CA VAL A 31 -6.80 44.22 27.79
C VAL A 31 -5.78 43.57 26.86
N LEU A 32 -5.04 44.35 26.06
CA LEU A 32 -3.97 43.81 25.21
C LEU A 32 -2.85 43.18 26.04
N ALA A 33 -2.41 43.86 27.11
CA ALA A 33 -1.36 43.36 27.99
C ALA A 33 -1.79 42.08 28.70
N VAL A 34 -3.03 42.01 29.19
CA VAL A 34 -3.60 40.81 29.81
C VAL A 34 -3.72 39.68 28.78
N ALA A 35 -4.17 39.97 27.56
CA ALA A 35 -4.26 38.97 26.49
C ALA A 35 -2.88 38.43 26.09
N LEU A 36 -1.86 39.29 26.04
CA LEU A 36 -0.48 38.89 25.75
C LEU A 36 0.11 38.02 26.87
N VAL A 37 -0.05 38.44 28.12
CA VAL A 37 0.43 37.66 29.28
C VAL A 37 -0.31 36.33 29.37
N ALA A 38 -1.63 36.31 29.16
CA ALA A 38 -2.42 35.09 29.13
C ALA A 38 -2.03 34.18 27.96
N GLY A 39 -1.77 34.75 26.78
CA GLY A 39 -1.30 34.00 25.62
C GLY A 39 0.07 33.36 25.85
N VAL A 40 1.02 34.11 26.40
CA VAL A 40 2.37 33.60 26.73
C VAL A 40 2.28 32.53 27.83
N ALA A 41 1.52 32.78 28.90
CA ALA A 41 1.31 31.82 29.98
C ALA A 41 0.62 30.54 29.48
N ALA A 42 -0.38 30.66 28.60
CA ALA A 42 -1.04 29.52 27.99
C ALA A 42 -0.08 28.70 27.12
N THR A 43 0.80 29.33 26.34
CA THR A 43 1.82 28.62 25.54
C THR A 43 2.92 27.97 26.38
N ALA A 44 3.21 28.51 27.56
CA ALA A 44 4.20 27.93 28.48
C ALA A 44 3.61 26.77 29.30
N ALA A 45 2.34 26.88 29.71
CA ALA A 45 1.63 25.86 30.47
C ALA A 45 1.14 24.69 29.60
N ALA A 46 0.80 24.97 28.34
CA ALA A 46 0.45 24.00 27.32
C ALA A 46 1.20 24.36 26.03
N PRO A 47 2.47 23.94 25.91
CA PRO A 47 3.19 24.03 24.64
C PRO A 47 2.30 23.42 23.56
N PRO A 48 2.07 24.08 22.42
CA PRO A 48 1.32 23.46 21.34
C PRO A 48 2.03 22.15 20.98
N GLY A 49 1.42 21.03 21.37
CA GLY A 49 1.82 19.67 21.03
C GLY A 49 1.56 19.39 19.55
N GLY A 50 2.00 20.30 18.69
CA GLY A 50 2.14 20.04 17.28
C GLY A 50 3.39 19.20 17.12
N SER A 51 3.26 17.88 17.30
CA SER A 51 4.05 17.02 16.44
C SER A 51 3.78 17.53 15.03
N ARG A 52 4.80 18.12 14.40
CA ARG A 52 4.79 18.29 12.95
C ARG A 52 4.81 16.88 12.38
N THR A 53 3.67 16.22 12.42
CA THR A 53 3.35 15.05 11.62
C THR A 53 3.28 15.61 10.22
N GLY A 54 4.44 15.80 9.59
CA GLY A 54 4.47 16.01 8.17
C GLY A 54 3.67 14.88 7.55
N LEU A 55 2.88 15.17 6.53
CA LEU A 55 2.16 14.16 5.71
C LEU A 55 3.11 13.17 4.98
N ARG A 56 4.35 13.01 5.48
CA ARG A 56 5.39 12.07 5.08
C ARG A 56 5.79 11.10 6.20
N SER A 57 5.25 11.22 7.42
CA SER A 57 5.67 10.38 8.56
C SER A 57 5.01 8.99 8.61
N THR A 58 4.27 8.60 7.58
CA THR A 58 3.87 7.21 7.34
C THR A 58 3.83 6.98 5.83
N VAL A 59 4.93 7.27 5.14
CA VAL A 59 5.13 6.62 3.84
C VAL A 59 5.57 5.21 4.18
N GLU A 60 4.60 4.30 4.29
CA GLU A 60 4.85 2.86 4.25
C GLU A 60 5.79 2.62 3.06
N GLN A 61 7.02 2.16 3.32
CA GLN A 61 7.94 1.89 2.23
C GLN A 61 7.30 0.77 1.41
N PRO A 62 6.94 1.02 0.14
CA PRO A 62 6.29 0.00 -0.68
C PRO A 62 7.23 -1.21 -0.74
N PHE A 63 6.68 -2.41 -0.58
CA PHE A 63 7.43 -3.66 -0.73
C PHE A 63 8.22 -3.61 -2.04
N ASP A 64 9.55 -3.70 -1.94
CA ASP A 64 10.42 -3.81 -3.11
C ASP A 64 10.83 -5.27 -3.27
N PRO A 65 10.27 -5.98 -4.26
CA PRO A 65 10.59 -7.39 -4.51
C PRO A 65 12.06 -7.62 -4.88
N ARG A 66 12.78 -6.57 -5.34
CA ARG A 66 14.19 -6.66 -5.77
C ARG A 66 15.17 -6.71 -4.60
N GLU A 67 14.74 -6.27 -3.43
CA GLU A 67 15.50 -6.38 -2.17
C GLU A 67 15.33 -7.77 -1.53
N GLN A 68 14.51 -8.65 -2.13
CA GLN A 68 14.26 -9.99 -1.61
C GLN A 68 15.18 -11.02 -2.27
N VAL A 69 15.45 -12.10 -1.53
CA VAL A 69 16.14 -13.26 -2.09
C VAL A 69 15.31 -13.83 -3.23
N SER A 70 15.98 -14.15 -4.35
CA SER A 70 15.35 -14.80 -5.51
C SER A 70 14.50 -16.00 -5.07
N PRO A 71 13.20 -16.05 -5.46
CA PRO A 71 12.36 -17.20 -5.17
C PRO A 71 12.95 -18.52 -5.69
N LEU A 72 13.70 -18.48 -6.80
CA LEU A 72 14.34 -19.66 -7.37
C LEU A 72 15.47 -20.19 -6.48
N SER A 73 16.25 -19.27 -5.90
CA SER A 73 17.31 -19.63 -4.95
C SER A 73 16.72 -20.28 -3.70
N SER A 74 15.66 -19.69 -3.13
CA SER A 74 14.94 -20.27 -1.99
C SER A 74 14.25 -21.60 -2.35
N PHE A 75 13.69 -21.73 -3.55
CA PHE A 75 13.10 -22.99 -3.99
C PHE A 75 14.14 -24.13 -4.02
N ARG A 76 15.34 -23.84 -4.53
CA ARG A 76 16.44 -24.81 -4.61
C ARG A 76 16.94 -25.29 -3.24
N THR A 77 16.71 -24.55 -2.15
CA THR A 77 17.12 -25.02 -0.81
C THR A 77 16.24 -26.15 -0.31
N TYR A 78 14.97 -26.20 -0.72
CA TYR A 78 14.07 -27.30 -0.37
C TYR A 78 14.42 -28.63 -1.05
N TRP A 79 15.32 -28.62 -2.04
CA TRP A 79 15.82 -29.84 -2.69
C TRP A 79 17.09 -30.40 -2.03
N LYS A 80 17.49 -29.85 -0.88
CA LYS A 80 18.72 -30.22 -0.17
C LYS A 80 18.38 -30.76 1.21
N ALA A 81 19.19 -31.70 1.69
CA ALA A 81 19.08 -32.17 3.07
C ALA A 81 19.36 -31.03 4.08
N PRO A 82 18.64 -30.99 5.23
CA PRO A 82 17.62 -31.95 5.65
C PRO A 82 16.20 -31.66 5.08
N ALA A 83 15.99 -30.54 4.39
CA ALA A 83 14.66 -30.04 4.01
C ALA A 83 13.95 -30.81 2.89
N VAL A 84 14.62 -31.76 2.23
CA VAL A 84 14.10 -32.46 1.05
C VAL A 84 12.85 -33.31 1.32
N ASP A 85 12.71 -33.80 2.55
CA ASP A 85 11.58 -34.62 2.97
C ASP A 85 10.55 -33.84 3.81
N ASP A 86 10.77 -32.53 4.00
CA ASP A 86 9.87 -31.70 4.79
C ASP A 86 8.60 -31.37 4.01
N THR A 87 7.45 -31.51 4.68
CA THR A 87 6.20 -30.95 4.15
C THR A 87 6.28 -29.43 4.26
N LEU A 88 6.22 -28.74 3.11
CA LEU A 88 6.31 -27.28 3.07
C LEU A 88 4.96 -26.60 3.30
N LEU A 89 3.91 -27.16 2.68
CA LEU A 89 2.57 -26.63 2.62
C LEU A 89 1.58 -27.78 2.60
N THR A 90 0.48 -27.64 3.31
CA THR A 90 -0.72 -28.47 3.15
C THR A 90 -1.76 -27.64 2.42
N VAL A 91 -2.23 -28.11 1.25
CA VAL A 91 -3.17 -27.38 0.38
C VAL A 91 -4.41 -28.22 0.09
N LEU A 92 -5.58 -27.69 0.38
CA LEU A 92 -6.89 -28.27 0.04
C LEU A 92 -7.55 -27.48 -1.09
N GLY A 93 -8.45 -28.14 -1.82
CA GLY A 93 -9.20 -27.50 -2.92
C GLY A 93 -8.43 -27.33 -4.23
N LEU A 94 -7.14 -27.72 -4.28
CA LEU A 94 -6.36 -27.66 -5.52
C LEU A 94 -6.90 -28.67 -6.55
N PRO A 95 -7.26 -28.24 -7.78
CA PRO A 95 -7.73 -29.16 -8.81
C PRO A 95 -6.70 -30.22 -9.16
N ALA A 96 -7.17 -31.36 -9.68
CA ALA A 96 -6.29 -32.41 -10.17
C ALA A 96 -5.36 -31.87 -11.27
N GLY A 97 -4.05 -32.09 -11.12
CA GLY A 97 -3.03 -31.53 -12.03
C GLY A 97 -2.73 -30.04 -11.82
N GLY A 98 -3.40 -29.40 -10.86
CA GLY A 98 -3.13 -28.02 -10.45
C GLY A 98 -1.72 -27.85 -9.89
N ARG A 99 -1.21 -26.62 -9.96
CA ARG A 99 0.12 -26.26 -9.48
C ARG A 99 0.02 -25.13 -8.47
N VAL A 100 0.76 -25.27 -7.37
CA VAL A 100 1.02 -24.18 -6.44
C VAL A 100 2.22 -23.40 -6.94
N ARG A 101 2.05 -22.10 -7.11
CA ARG A 101 3.11 -21.17 -7.49
C ARG A 101 3.56 -20.39 -6.26
N LEU A 102 4.88 -20.30 -6.09
CA LEU A 102 5.48 -19.48 -5.05
C LEU A 102 5.57 -18.01 -5.48
N ALA A 103 6.17 -17.75 -6.64
CA ALA A 103 6.29 -16.41 -7.23
C ALA A 103 6.51 -16.50 -8.74
N ALA A 104 6.21 -15.42 -9.48
CA ALA A 104 6.70 -15.24 -10.84
C ALA A 104 8.14 -14.71 -10.84
N LEU A 105 8.93 -15.20 -11.80
CA LEU A 105 10.27 -14.70 -12.09
C LEU A 105 10.22 -13.95 -13.42
N ASP A 106 10.22 -12.63 -13.36
CA ASP A 106 10.02 -11.73 -14.51
C ASP A 106 11.27 -10.88 -14.81
N THR A 107 12.32 -10.99 -13.99
CA THR A 107 13.58 -10.25 -14.19
C THR A 107 14.78 -11.16 -14.31
N TYR A 108 15.77 -10.72 -15.08
CA TYR A 108 17.06 -11.38 -15.24
C TYR A 108 18.17 -10.34 -15.38
N ASP A 109 19.21 -10.46 -14.55
CA ASP A 109 20.35 -9.52 -14.50
C ASP A 109 21.65 -10.09 -15.12
N GLY A 110 21.55 -11.21 -15.84
CA GLY A 110 22.70 -11.93 -16.38
C GLY A 110 23.17 -13.09 -15.51
N VAL A 111 22.75 -13.15 -14.25
CA VAL A 111 23.12 -14.21 -13.29
C VAL A 111 21.91 -14.78 -12.54
N VAL A 112 20.99 -13.92 -12.11
CA VAL A 112 19.88 -14.23 -11.21
C VAL A 112 18.55 -13.96 -11.90
N TYR A 113 17.65 -14.93 -11.83
CA TYR A 113 16.22 -14.70 -12.07
C TYR A 113 15.56 -14.19 -10.79
N GLY A 114 14.89 -13.04 -10.86
CA GLY A 114 14.27 -12.38 -9.71
C GLY A 114 12.81 -12.03 -9.96
N THR A 115 12.21 -11.36 -8.98
CA THR A 115 10.85 -10.83 -9.04
C THR A 115 10.90 -9.31 -9.01
N GLY A 116 10.07 -8.68 -9.84
CA GLY A 116 9.87 -7.25 -9.87
C GLY A 116 10.77 -6.54 -10.85
N GLY A 117 10.24 -6.41 -12.07
CA GLY A 117 10.73 -5.53 -13.11
C GLY A 117 11.09 -4.13 -12.69
N ALA A 118 12.10 -3.55 -13.35
CA ALA A 118 12.11 -2.11 -13.54
C ALA A 118 10.72 -1.72 -14.05
N ARG A 119 10.07 -0.79 -13.32
CA ARG A 119 8.82 -0.12 -13.73
C ARG A 119 8.86 -0.02 -15.25
N GLY A 120 7.88 -0.63 -15.92
CA GLY A 120 7.73 -0.51 -17.37
C GLY A 120 7.65 0.96 -17.79
N SER A 121 7.16 1.26 -18.99
CA SER A 121 6.86 2.67 -19.29
C SER A 121 6.02 3.29 -18.15
N ALA A 122 6.18 4.59 -17.90
CA ALA A 122 5.37 5.29 -16.89
C ALA A 122 3.85 5.11 -17.14
N ASP A 123 3.48 4.74 -18.36
CA ASP A 123 2.11 4.39 -18.76
C ASP A 123 1.72 2.99 -18.26
N ALA A 124 2.54 1.96 -18.51
CA ALA A 124 2.28 0.59 -18.04
C ALA A 124 2.28 0.49 -16.50
N SER A 125 3.07 1.32 -15.83
CA SER A 125 3.06 1.42 -14.35
C SER A 125 1.79 2.09 -13.82
N ARG A 126 1.19 3.02 -14.58
CA ARG A 126 -0.05 3.72 -14.18
C ARG A 126 -1.29 2.85 -14.37
N THR A 127 -1.25 1.92 -15.32
CA THR A 127 -2.37 1.02 -15.63
C THR A 127 -2.30 -0.31 -14.88
N GLY A 128 -1.27 -0.54 -14.07
CA GLY A 128 -1.04 -1.82 -13.37
C GLY A 128 -0.61 -2.96 -14.29
N GLN A 129 -0.25 -2.65 -15.53
CA GLN A 129 0.19 -3.63 -16.56
C GLN A 129 1.69 -3.94 -16.48
N ALA A 130 2.45 -3.11 -15.75
CA ALA A 130 3.86 -3.35 -15.47
C ALA A 130 4.01 -4.23 -14.22
N SER A 131 4.75 -5.33 -14.37
CA SER A 131 5.15 -6.20 -13.26
C SER A 131 6.03 -5.46 -12.23
N GLY A 132 6.10 -6.00 -11.01
CA GLY A 132 6.86 -5.40 -9.91
C GLY A 132 6.13 -4.28 -9.17
N THR A 133 4.86 -4.02 -9.51
CA THR A 133 4.01 -3.10 -8.77
C THR A 133 3.24 -3.86 -7.69
N PHE A 134 3.90 -4.09 -6.56
CA PHE A 134 3.27 -4.71 -5.39
C PHE A 134 2.47 -3.67 -4.60
N ALA A 135 1.16 -3.85 -4.54
CA ALA A 135 0.26 -2.98 -3.80
C ALA A 135 -0.45 -3.75 -2.69
N ARG A 136 -0.79 -3.05 -1.60
CA ARG A 136 -1.77 -3.57 -0.65
C ARG A 136 -3.09 -3.70 -1.40
N VAL A 137 -3.64 -4.91 -1.41
CA VAL A 137 -4.91 -5.15 -2.10
C VAL A 137 -6.10 -4.89 -1.19
N PRO A 138 -7.21 -4.38 -1.74
CA PRO A 138 -8.50 -4.49 -1.07
C PRO A 138 -8.86 -5.96 -0.89
N TYR A 139 -9.83 -6.23 -0.02
CA TYR A 139 -10.31 -7.58 0.26
C TYR A 139 -10.76 -8.37 -0.99
N ARG A 140 -11.03 -7.71 -2.12
CA ARG A 140 -11.39 -8.33 -3.40
C ARG A 140 -10.73 -7.66 -4.59
N LEU A 141 -10.22 -8.48 -5.52
CA LEU A 141 -9.81 -8.07 -6.86
C LEU A 141 -10.85 -8.54 -7.87
N ASP A 142 -11.14 -7.69 -8.85
CA ASP A 142 -12.05 -8.04 -9.95
C ASP A 142 -11.31 -8.84 -11.02
N GLN A 143 -11.72 -10.10 -11.20
CA GLN A 143 -11.20 -11.02 -12.21
C GLN A 143 -12.28 -11.44 -13.23
N GLN A 144 -13.40 -10.71 -13.34
CA GLN A 144 -14.58 -11.09 -14.15
C GLN A 144 -14.32 -11.26 -15.66
N GLY A 145 -13.14 -10.86 -16.16
CA GLY A 145 -12.72 -11.04 -17.56
C GLY A 145 -11.69 -12.14 -17.78
N VAL A 146 -11.26 -12.86 -16.74
CA VAL A 146 -10.20 -13.87 -16.83
C VAL A 146 -10.81 -15.23 -17.15
N PRO A 147 -10.48 -15.85 -18.30
CA PRO A 147 -10.95 -17.21 -18.59
C PRO A 147 -10.28 -18.21 -17.65
N GLY A 148 -11.07 -19.10 -17.05
CA GLY A 148 -10.56 -20.16 -16.20
C GLY A 148 -11.60 -20.70 -15.24
N ASP A 149 -11.15 -21.62 -14.39
CA ASP A 149 -11.96 -22.23 -13.35
C ASP A 149 -11.77 -21.48 -12.03
N HIS A 150 -12.87 -21.12 -11.36
CA HIS A 150 -12.83 -20.57 -10.02
C HIS A 150 -12.50 -21.69 -9.03
N VAL A 151 -11.54 -21.44 -8.15
CA VAL A 151 -11.10 -22.37 -7.12
C VAL A 151 -11.04 -21.68 -5.77
N THR A 152 -11.33 -22.43 -4.72
CA THR A 152 -11.07 -22.03 -3.34
C THR A 152 -10.00 -22.94 -2.78
N LEU A 153 -8.92 -22.36 -2.26
CA LEU A 153 -7.80 -23.08 -1.69
C LEU A 153 -7.64 -22.75 -0.21
N ASP A 154 -7.58 -23.77 0.63
CA ASP A 154 -7.14 -23.64 2.01
C ASP A 154 -5.67 -24.03 2.09
N VAL A 155 -4.83 -23.15 2.59
CA VAL A 155 -3.39 -23.37 2.72
C VAL A 155 -2.97 -23.26 4.17
N VAL A 156 -2.21 -24.25 4.63
CA VAL A 156 -1.49 -24.23 5.90
C VAL A 156 -0.01 -24.28 5.61
N VAL A 157 0.74 -23.37 6.23
CA VAL A 157 2.19 -23.27 6.11
C VAL A 157 2.84 -24.20 7.12
N ASP A 158 3.65 -25.14 6.63
CA ASP A 158 4.40 -26.08 7.45
C ASP A 158 5.87 -25.65 7.52
N ALA A 159 6.78 -26.32 6.80
CA ALA A 159 8.21 -25.97 6.76
C ALA A 159 8.55 -24.86 5.76
N TYR A 160 7.59 -24.36 4.96
CA TYR A 160 7.85 -23.26 4.03
C TYR A 160 8.30 -22.00 4.77
N ARG A 161 9.37 -21.37 4.26
CA ARG A 161 9.87 -20.08 4.74
C ARG A 161 10.09 -19.15 3.55
N GLY A 162 9.64 -17.91 3.68
CA GLY A 162 9.83 -16.91 2.65
C GLY A 162 8.80 -15.81 2.73
N VAL A 163 9.07 -14.76 1.96
CA VAL A 163 8.16 -13.62 1.81
C VAL A 163 7.08 -13.87 0.77
N TRP A 164 7.29 -14.81 -0.15
CA TRP A 164 6.34 -15.09 -1.21
C TRP A 164 5.16 -15.86 -0.66
N LEU A 165 3.95 -15.51 -1.11
CA LEU A 165 2.72 -16.17 -0.68
C LEU A 165 2.33 -17.23 -1.71
N PRO A 166 2.43 -18.54 -1.37
CA PRO A 166 2.04 -19.62 -2.26
C PRO A 166 0.56 -19.57 -2.61
N GLY A 167 0.23 -19.73 -3.90
CA GLY A 167 -1.16 -19.76 -4.36
C GLY A 167 -1.30 -20.41 -5.73
N ALA A 168 -2.48 -20.31 -6.33
CA ALA A 168 -2.72 -20.74 -7.71
C ALA A 168 -3.56 -19.69 -8.44
N GLY A 169 -3.38 -19.61 -9.76
CA GLY A 169 -4.18 -18.72 -10.61
C GLY A 169 -3.98 -17.24 -10.33
N ARG A 170 -4.99 -16.44 -10.70
CA ARG A 170 -5.11 -15.01 -10.38
C ARG A 170 -6.00 -14.83 -9.16
N LEU A 171 -5.54 -14.06 -8.18
CA LEU A 171 -6.22 -13.83 -6.91
C LEU A 171 -7.52 -13.03 -7.10
N GLU A 172 -8.61 -13.52 -6.52
CA GLU A 172 -9.87 -12.78 -6.35
C GLU A 172 -10.02 -12.30 -4.90
N ARG A 173 -9.75 -13.17 -3.93
CA ARG A 173 -9.85 -12.86 -2.49
C ARG A 173 -8.80 -13.65 -1.73
N ILE A 174 -8.30 -13.05 -0.65
CA ILE A 174 -7.51 -13.76 0.36
C ILE A 174 -8.07 -13.45 1.76
N ALA A 175 -8.11 -14.46 2.61
CA ALA A 175 -8.43 -14.32 4.02
C ALA A 175 -7.39 -15.06 4.86
N PHE A 176 -6.69 -14.32 5.73
CA PHE A 176 -5.72 -14.92 6.65
C PHE A 176 -6.42 -15.38 7.94
N ALA A 177 -5.95 -16.49 8.48
CA ALA A 177 -6.47 -17.12 9.68
C ALA A 177 -5.34 -17.39 10.69
N GLY A 178 -5.72 -17.82 11.91
CA GLY A 178 -4.79 -18.11 12.99
C GLY A 178 -4.33 -16.87 13.75
N ASP A 179 -3.42 -17.09 14.71
CA ASP A 179 -2.95 -16.04 15.65
C ASP A 179 -2.24 -14.90 14.93
N ASP A 180 -1.51 -15.21 13.85
CA ASP A 180 -0.77 -14.24 13.03
C ASP A 180 -1.63 -13.61 11.92
N GLY A 181 -2.90 -13.97 11.76
CA GLY A 181 -3.73 -13.58 10.62
C GLY A 181 -3.84 -12.06 10.41
N GLY A 182 -3.94 -11.30 11.50
CA GLY A 182 -3.96 -9.83 11.44
C GLY A 182 -2.64 -9.23 10.91
N ARG A 183 -1.51 -9.75 11.39
CA ARG A 183 -0.17 -9.35 10.91
C ARG A 183 0.01 -9.66 9.43
N LEU A 184 -0.40 -10.86 9.01
CA LEU A 184 -0.33 -11.28 7.62
C LEU A 184 -1.18 -10.40 6.71
N ALA A 185 -2.42 -10.10 7.11
CA ALA A 185 -3.32 -9.22 6.38
C ALA A 185 -2.75 -7.79 6.25
N ASP A 186 -2.19 -7.25 7.33
CA ASP A 186 -1.59 -5.92 7.33
C ASP A 186 -0.31 -5.83 6.50
N SER A 187 0.36 -6.96 6.28
CA SER A 187 1.67 -7.04 5.62
C SER A 187 1.59 -7.64 4.21
N PHE A 188 0.39 -7.91 3.68
CA PHE A 188 0.20 -8.55 2.39
C PHE A 188 0.20 -7.53 1.23
N TYR A 189 0.96 -7.88 0.19
CA TYR A 189 1.07 -7.15 -1.05
C TYR A 189 0.92 -8.11 -2.22
N TYR A 190 0.37 -7.62 -3.33
CA TYR A 190 0.15 -8.43 -4.52
C TYR A 190 0.46 -7.64 -5.79
N ASP A 191 1.07 -8.31 -6.75
CA ASP A 191 1.30 -7.85 -8.11
C ASP A 191 0.35 -8.59 -9.05
N ASP A 192 -0.69 -7.91 -9.53
CA ASP A 192 -1.72 -8.51 -10.38
C ASP A 192 -1.23 -8.86 -11.79
N ALA A 193 -0.23 -8.13 -12.31
CA ALA A 193 0.35 -8.40 -13.62
C ALA A 193 1.06 -9.75 -13.66
N THR A 194 1.69 -10.14 -12.55
CA THR A 194 2.33 -11.44 -12.40
C THR A 194 1.54 -12.41 -11.52
N ALA A 195 0.39 -12.00 -11.01
CA ALA A 195 -0.40 -12.70 -9.99
C ALA A 195 0.40 -13.15 -8.75
N THR A 196 1.44 -12.42 -8.35
CA THR A 196 2.36 -12.82 -7.29
C THR A 196 1.99 -12.15 -5.97
N GLY A 197 1.82 -12.93 -4.90
CA GLY A 197 1.62 -12.42 -3.54
C GLY A 197 2.91 -12.41 -2.73
N ALA A 198 3.03 -11.44 -1.81
CA ALA A 198 4.11 -11.36 -0.85
C ALA A 198 3.63 -10.83 0.51
N VAL A 199 4.24 -11.30 1.59
CA VAL A 199 4.00 -10.86 2.97
C VAL A 199 5.29 -10.29 3.53
N ILE A 200 5.27 -9.02 3.93
CA ILE A 200 6.40 -8.41 4.64
C ILE A 200 6.60 -9.12 5.98
N GLY A 201 7.84 -9.51 6.29
CA GLY A 201 8.17 -10.32 7.47
C GLY A 201 8.02 -11.83 7.24
N GLY A 202 7.41 -12.24 6.13
CA GLY A 202 7.33 -13.63 5.68
C GLY A 202 6.29 -14.48 6.40
N LEU A 203 6.24 -15.73 5.94
CA LEU A 203 5.39 -16.80 6.45
C LEU A 203 6.16 -17.70 7.43
N ALA A 204 5.45 -18.15 8.46
CA ALA A 204 5.93 -19.05 9.51
C ALA A 204 5.04 -20.30 9.61
N ALA A 205 5.55 -21.33 10.30
CA ALA A 205 4.79 -22.55 10.53
C ALA A 205 3.51 -22.25 11.32
N GLY A 206 2.38 -22.79 10.86
CA GLY A 206 1.06 -22.55 11.44
C GLY A 206 0.30 -21.37 10.84
N ASP A 207 0.95 -20.53 10.02
CA ASP A 207 0.23 -19.52 9.24
C ASP A 207 -0.77 -20.22 8.30
N ALA A 208 -1.99 -19.69 8.22
CA ALA A 208 -3.05 -20.27 7.40
C ALA A 208 -3.81 -19.19 6.65
N TYR A 209 -4.27 -19.52 5.44
CA TYR A 209 -5.07 -18.61 4.63
C TYR A 209 -5.95 -19.35 3.63
N GLU A 210 -7.08 -18.73 3.32
CA GLU A 210 -8.00 -19.12 2.24
C GLU A 210 -7.78 -18.19 1.05
N ILE A 211 -7.68 -18.76 -0.16
CA ILE A 211 -7.63 -18.03 -1.42
C ILE A 211 -8.83 -18.38 -2.28
N GLU A 212 -9.55 -17.38 -2.79
CA GLU A 212 -10.38 -17.52 -3.99
C GLU A 212 -9.57 -17.02 -5.19
N ALA A 213 -9.51 -17.82 -6.26
CA ALA A 213 -8.73 -17.50 -7.44
C ALA A 213 -9.34 -18.07 -8.73
N VAL A 214 -8.94 -17.50 -9.87
CA VAL A 214 -9.22 -18.03 -11.20
C VAL A 214 -7.98 -18.73 -11.75
N VAL A 215 -8.06 -20.04 -11.95
CA VAL A 215 -7.00 -20.83 -12.58
C VAL A 215 -7.26 -20.95 -14.06
N ALA A 216 -6.36 -20.38 -14.87
CA ALA A 216 -6.47 -20.47 -16.33
C ALA A 216 -6.39 -21.93 -16.79
N SER A 217 -7.36 -22.33 -17.61
CA SER A 217 -7.34 -23.63 -18.26
C SER A 217 -6.18 -23.67 -19.27
N THR A 218 -5.42 -24.77 -19.30
CA THR A 218 -4.36 -24.93 -20.30
C THR A 218 -5.00 -25.27 -21.65
N PRO A 219 -4.88 -24.42 -22.68
CA PRO A 219 -5.43 -24.73 -23.99
C PRO A 219 -4.66 -25.91 -24.64
N PRO A 220 -5.32 -26.69 -25.51
CA PRO A 220 -4.62 -27.71 -26.29
C PRO A 220 -3.59 -27.07 -27.23
N LEU A 221 -2.55 -27.81 -27.59
CA LEU A 221 -1.42 -27.29 -28.39
C LEU A 221 -1.88 -26.68 -29.72
N GLU A 222 -2.90 -27.27 -30.34
CA GLU A 222 -3.45 -26.84 -31.61
C GLU A 222 -4.12 -25.46 -31.52
N ALA A 223 -4.71 -25.13 -30.36
CA ALA A 223 -5.31 -23.82 -30.12
C ALA A 223 -4.24 -22.72 -29.92
N LEU A 224 -3.03 -23.09 -29.49
CA LEU A 224 -1.92 -22.13 -29.30
C LEU A 224 -1.40 -21.56 -30.63
N ALA A 225 -1.69 -22.18 -31.77
CA ALA A 225 -1.21 -21.72 -33.07
C ALA A 225 -1.77 -20.34 -33.48
N ASP A 226 -2.99 -20.02 -33.03
CA ASP A 226 -3.70 -18.79 -33.35
C ASP A 226 -3.65 -17.75 -32.20
N GLU A 227 -3.07 -18.13 -31.06
CA GLU A 227 -2.95 -17.25 -29.89
C GLU A 227 -1.99 -16.09 -30.15
N ARG A 228 -2.32 -14.94 -29.56
CA ARG A 228 -1.48 -13.75 -29.63
C ARG A 228 -0.93 -13.43 -28.24
N PRO A 229 0.35 -13.03 -28.12
CA PRO A 229 0.86 -12.52 -26.86
C PRO A 229 -0.02 -11.38 -26.33
N GLY A 230 -0.28 -11.39 -25.02
CA GLY A 230 -1.02 -10.33 -24.35
C GLY A 230 -0.28 -8.99 -24.34
N ASP A 231 -0.90 -7.99 -23.73
CA ASP A 231 -0.39 -6.62 -23.61
C ASP A 231 0.51 -6.38 -22.38
N ALA A 232 0.77 -7.43 -21.58
CA ALA A 232 1.66 -7.36 -20.43
C ALA A 232 3.08 -6.95 -20.84
N VAL A 233 3.64 -5.98 -20.11
CA VAL A 233 4.99 -5.46 -20.40
C VAL A 233 6.00 -6.14 -19.49
N ALA A 234 6.83 -7.00 -20.08
CA ALA A 234 7.92 -7.64 -19.38
C ALA A 234 9.15 -6.70 -19.21
N PRO A 235 9.89 -6.82 -18.10
CA PRO A 235 11.13 -6.08 -17.89
C PRO A 235 12.21 -6.47 -18.90
N ARG A 236 13.01 -5.50 -19.34
CA ARG A 236 14.16 -5.82 -20.21
C ARG A 236 15.27 -6.48 -19.39
N PRO A 237 15.81 -7.62 -19.83
CA PRO A 237 17.00 -8.21 -19.23
C PRO A 237 18.18 -7.22 -19.25
N THR A 238 18.97 -7.21 -18.20
CA THR A 238 20.22 -6.45 -18.08
C THR A 238 21.39 -7.40 -17.85
N GLY A 239 22.63 -6.96 -18.08
CA GLY A 239 23.82 -7.76 -17.78
C GLY A 239 23.95 -9.07 -18.56
N VAL A 240 23.19 -9.25 -19.64
CA VAL A 240 23.25 -10.46 -20.48
C VAL A 240 24.61 -10.51 -21.18
N PRO A 241 25.38 -11.61 -21.05
CA PRO A 241 26.64 -11.77 -21.75
C PRO A 241 26.45 -11.68 -23.27
N ASP A 242 27.45 -11.14 -23.97
CA ASP A 242 27.47 -11.14 -25.43
C ASP A 242 27.42 -12.58 -25.96
N ALA A 243 26.63 -12.79 -27.01
CA ALA A 243 26.57 -14.09 -27.68
C ALA A 243 27.94 -14.41 -28.32
N VAL A 244 28.44 -15.62 -28.07
CA VAL A 244 29.65 -16.18 -28.68
C VAL A 244 29.35 -16.80 -30.04
#